data_AF-A0A928CTK0-F1
#
_entry.id   AF-A0A928CTK0-F1
#
_cell.length_a   1.000
_cell.length_b   1.000
_cell.length_c   1.000
_cell.angle_alpha   90.00
_cell.angle_beta   90.00
_cell.angle_gamma   90.00
#
_symmetry.space_group_name_H-M   'P 1'
#
loop_
_entity.id
_entity.type
_entity.pdbx_description
1 polymer ?
#
loop_
_entity_poly.entity_id
_entity_poly.type
_entity_poly.pdbx_seq_one_letter_code
_entity_poly.pdbx_strand_id
1 'polypeptide(L)'
;MKLTREIAKALQECIEDGFESVSEFAKFANVSTDTVTKYLQCETASIKADTWRRIQPLLKLKSKKIETHHKPLELTSDEKILLDAFADLPDDVQRQKLMEIIEIAKRYNRRKLAAAQNPAQ
;
A
#
# COMPACT_ATOMS: atom_id res chain seq x y z
N MET A 1 7.03 10.33 -19.46
CA MET A 1 7.01 9.03 -20.17
C MET A 1 5.85 9.06 -21.16
N LYS A 2 6.02 8.56 -22.39
CA LYS A 2 4.92 8.56 -23.39
C LYS A 2 3.90 7.47 -23.02
N LEU A 3 2.61 7.80 -23.03
CA LEU A 3 1.56 6.79 -22.90
C LEU A 3 1.43 6.08 -24.26
N THR A 4 1.64 4.77 -24.29
CA THR A 4 1.42 3.94 -25.48
C THR A 4 0.25 3.00 -25.23
N ARG A 5 -0.36 2.50 -26.32
CA ARG A 5 -1.44 1.50 -26.23
C ARG A 5 -0.99 0.23 -25.50
N GLU A 6 0.28 -0.14 -25.65
CA GLU A 6 0.86 -1.30 -24.96
C GLU A 6 0.92 -1.08 -23.44
N ILE A 7 1.28 0.13 -23.01
CA ILE A 7 1.28 0.50 -21.58
C ILE A 7 -0.15 0.52 -21.03
N ALA A 8 -1.09 1.12 -21.76
CA ALA A 8 -2.50 1.14 -21.35
C ALA A 8 -3.07 -0.28 -21.25
N LYS A 9 -2.76 -1.15 -22.22
CA LYS A 9 -3.17 -2.56 -22.21
C LYS A 9 -2.54 -3.33 -21.05
N ALA A 10 -1.23 -3.18 -20.83
CA ALA A 10 -0.55 -3.83 -19.71
C ALA A 10 -1.09 -3.34 -18.35
N LEU A 11 -1.47 -2.06 -18.25
CA LEU A 11 -2.13 -1.50 -17.08
C LEU A 11 -3.52 -2.09 -16.87
N GLN A 12 -4.30 -2.24 -17.94
CA GLN A 12 -5.61 -2.88 -17.88
C GLN A 12 -5.50 -4.34 -17.46
N GLU A 13 -4.63 -5.13 -18.11
CA GLU A 13 -4.35 -6.53 -17.75
C GLU A 13 -3.89 -6.64 -16.28
N CYS A 14 -3.02 -5.73 -15.83
CA CYS A 14 -2.55 -5.71 -14.43
C CYS A 14 -3.69 -5.48 -13.43
N ILE A 15 -4.65 -4.61 -13.76
CA ILE A 15 -5.81 -4.34 -12.92
C ILE A 15 -6.74 -5.55 -12.95
N GLU A 16 -7.10 -6.06 -14.13
CA GLU A 16 -8.03 -7.19 -14.28
C GLU A 16 -7.50 -8.48 -13.64
N ASP A 17 -6.18 -8.74 -13.72
CA ASP A 17 -5.56 -9.95 -13.17
C ASP A 17 -5.19 -9.85 -11.69
N GLY A 18 -5.00 -8.62 -11.17
CA GLY A 18 -4.35 -8.38 -9.88
C GLY A 18 -5.17 -7.59 -8.86
N PHE A 19 -6.25 -6.94 -9.25
CA PHE A 19 -7.02 -6.02 -8.41
C PHE A 19 -8.53 -6.17 -8.68
N GLU A 20 -9.37 -5.93 -7.68
CA GLU A 20 -10.84 -6.00 -7.83
C GLU A 20 -11.37 -4.81 -8.64
N SER A 21 -10.69 -3.67 -8.62
CA SER A 21 -11.11 -2.47 -9.34
C SER A 21 -9.97 -1.48 -9.63
N VAL A 22 -10.21 -0.57 -10.58
CA VAL A 22 -9.33 0.58 -10.87
C VAL A 22 -9.09 1.43 -9.62
N SER A 23 -10.09 1.55 -8.73
CA SER A 23 -9.99 2.31 -7.48
C SER A 23 -9.03 1.66 -6.48
N GLU A 24 -9.05 0.33 -6.39
CA GLU A 24 -8.13 -0.42 -5.53
C GLU A 24 -6.70 -0.33 -6.05
N PHE A 25 -6.50 -0.51 -7.36
CA PHE A 25 -5.20 -0.30 -7.99
C PHE A 25 -4.67 1.12 -7.74
N ALA A 26 -5.53 2.13 -7.89
CA ALA A 26 -5.15 3.53 -7.69
C ALA A 26 -4.69 3.79 -6.24
N LYS A 27 -5.41 3.23 -5.25
CA LYS A 27 -4.99 3.26 -3.84
C LYS A 27 -3.64 2.60 -3.64
N PHE A 28 -3.45 1.41 -4.21
CA PHE A 28 -2.20 0.65 -4.08
C PHE A 28 -1.01 1.38 -4.72
N ALA A 29 -1.20 1.93 -5.91
CA ALA A 29 -0.20 2.74 -6.62
C ALA A 29 -0.03 4.15 -6.03
N ASN A 30 -0.83 4.53 -5.02
CA ASN A 30 -0.88 5.85 -4.42
C ASN A 30 -1.04 6.97 -5.47
N VAL A 31 -2.05 6.83 -6.32
CA VAL A 31 -2.45 7.79 -7.36
C VAL A 31 -3.97 7.96 -7.34
N SER A 32 -4.50 9.02 -7.94
CA SER A 32 -5.95 9.18 -8.01
C SER A 32 -6.58 8.20 -9.00
N THR A 33 -7.78 7.70 -8.70
CA THR A 33 -8.55 6.84 -9.61
C THR A 33 -8.76 7.51 -10.96
N ASP A 34 -9.07 8.81 -10.96
CA ASP A 34 -9.19 9.63 -12.19
C ASP A 34 -7.92 9.59 -13.06
N THR A 35 -6.74 9.66 -12.44
CA THR A 35 -5.47 9.57 -13.16
C THR A 35 -5.29 8.20 -13.83
N VAL A 36 -5.67 7.12 -13.16
CA VAL A 36 -5.59 5.76 -13.74
C VAL A 36 -6.62 5.60 -14.87
N THR A 37 -7.86 6.06 -14.66
CA THR A 37 -8.93 6.04 -15.67
C THR A 37 -8.51 6.79 -16.93
N LYS A 38 -7.92 7.97 -16.80
CA LYS A 38 -7.37 8.76 -17.94
C LYS A 38 -6.28 8.03 -18.71
N TYR A 39 -5.46 7.22 -18.04
CA TYR A 39 -4.45 6.40 -18.70
C TYR A 39 -5.06 5.20 -19.43
N LEU A 40 -6.03 4.53 -18.82
CA LEU A 40 -6.75 3.40 -19.45
C LEU A 40 -7.51 3.86 -20.69
N GLN A 41 -8.18 5.01 -20.62
CA GLN A 41 -8.93 5.61 -21.72
C GLN A 41 -8.03 6.31 -22.76
N CYS A 42 -6.71 6.35 -22.52
CA CYS A 42 -5.74 7.04 -23.37
C CYS A 42 -6.05 8.54 -23.58
N GLU A 43 -6.70 9.19 -22.62
CA GLU A 43 -7.06 10.62 -22.67
C GLU A 43 -5.86 11.55 -22.53
N THR A 44 -4.71 11.00 -22.12
CA THR A 44 -3.47 11.76 -21.94
C THR A 44 -2.38 11.20 -22.84
N ALA A 45 -1.59 12.08 -23.45
CA ALA A 45 -0.48 11.65 -24.33
C ALA A 45 0.76 11.16 -23.54
N SER A 46 0.83 11.46 -22.23
CA SER A 46 2.00 11.18 -21.42
C SER A 46 1.67 10.93 -19.94
N ILE A 47 2.46 10.07 -19.32
CA ILE A 47 2.44 9.78 -17.89
C ILE A 47 3.54 10.60 -17.21
N LYS A 48 3.18 11.31 -16.13
CA LYS A 48 4.13 12.04 -15.27
C LYS A 48 5.20 11.09 -14.73
N ALA A 49 6.44 11.57 -14.63
CA ALA A 49 7.58 10.73 -14.22
C ALA A 49 7.38 10.09 -12.83
N ASP A 50 6.93 10.87 -11.84
CA ASP A 50 6.61 10.37 -10.49
C ASP A 50 5.52 9.30 -10.50
N THR A 51 4.44 9.55 -11.24
CA THR A 51 3.34 8.58 -11.39
C THR A 51 3.82 7.30 -12.06
N TRP A 52 4.66 7.40 -13.09
CA TRP A 52 5.23 6.25 -13.77
C TRP A 52 6.13 5.42 -12.85
N ARG A 53 6.95 6.06 -12.00
CA ARG A 53 7.78 5.34 -11.02
C ARG A 53 6.96 4.49 -10.04
N ARG A 54 5.74 4.90 -9.72
CA ARG A 54 4.82 4.15 -8.84
C ARG A 54 4.10 3.02 -9.59
N ILE A 55 3.65 3.27 -10.82
CA ILE A 55 2.88 2.31 -11.62
C ILE A 55 3.75 1.23 -12.28
N GLN A 56 4.90 1.62 -12.85
CA GLN A 56 5.79 0.71 -13.59
C GLN A 56 6.16 -0.58 -12.82
N PRO A 57 6.54 -0.56 -11.53
CA PRO A 57 6.87 -1.80 -10.82
C PRO A 57 5.68 -2.74 -10.69
N LEU A 58 4.45 -2.21 -10.63
CA LEU A 58 3.21 -2.99 -10.54
C LEU A 58 2.93 -3.73 -11.85
N LEU A 59 3.16 -3.08 -13.00
CA LEU A 59 3.01 -3.70 -14.31
C LEU A 59 3.97 -4.87 -14.56
N LYS A 60 5.12 -4.89 -13.86
CA LYS A 60 6.12 -5.94 -13.95
C LYS A 60 5.83 -7.14 -13.05
N LEU A 61 4.96 -6.97 -12.05
CA LEU A 61 4.43 -8.07 -11.23
C LEU A 61 3.36 -8.83 -12.03
N LYS A 62 3.75 -9.39 -13.17
CA LYS A 62 2.87 -10.29 -13.92
C LYS A 62 2.65 -11.58 -13.12
N SER A 63 1.39 -11.89 -12.84
CA SER A 63 0.90 -13.25 -12.62
C SER A 63 1.51 -14.10 -11.49
N LYS A 64 2.24 -13.51 -10.55
CA LYS A 64 2.05 -13.97 -9.17
C LYS A 64 0.73 -13.35 -8.78
N LYS A 65 -0.34 -14.17 -8.72
CA LYS A 65 -1.47 -13.87 -7.83
C LYS A 65 -0.85 -13.12 -6.65
N ILE A 66 -1.23 -11.87 -6.46
CA ILE A 66 -0.95 -11.20 -5.20
C ILE A 66 -1.67 -12.10 -4.20
N GLU A 67 -0.96 -13.13 -3.71
CA GLU A 67 -1.40 -14.16 -2.78
C GLU A 67 -1.49 -13.45 -1.44
N THR A 68 -2.49 -12.59 -1.41
CA THR A 68 -2.98 -11.72 -0.37
C THR A 68 -4.12 -11.04 -1.13
N HIS A 69 -5.24 -11.73 -1.36
CA HIS A 69 -6.38 -11.57 -0.44
C HIS A 69 -6.05 -10.74 0.81
N HIS A 70 -5.63 -9.50 0.63
CA HIS A 70 -5.93 -8.46 1.58
C HIS A 70 -7.33 -8.02 1.21
N LYS A 71 -8.30 -8.83 1.66
CA LYS A 71 -9.53 -8.27 2.20
C LYS A 71 -9.11 -6.98 2.90
N PRO A 72 -9.63 -5.80 2.51
CA PRO A 72 -9.24 -4.53 3.13
C PRO A 72 -9.20 -4.78 4.62
N LEU A 73 -8.05 -4.54 5.27
CA LEU A 73 -7.89 -4.82 6.71
C LEU A 73 -9.13 -4.29 7.41
N GLU A 74 -10.01 -5.19 7.83
CA GLU A 74 -11.27 -4.82 8.45
C GLU A 74 -10.88 -4.37 9.84
N LEU A 75 -10.54 -3.10 9.95
CA LEU A 75 -10.26 -2.47 11.22
C LEU A 75 -11.52 -2.61 12.07
N THR A 76 -11.33 -3.13 13.27
CA THR A 76 -12.32 -3.11 14.33
C THR A 76 -12.70 -1.67 14.65
N SER A 77 -13.84 -1.46 15.30
CA SER A 77 -14.30 -0.13 15.71
C SER A 77 -13.23 0.61 16.53
N ASP A 78 -12.55 -0.10 17.43
CA ASP A 78 -11.53 0.48 18.29
C ASP A 78 -10.28 0.90 17.51
N GLU A 79 -9.86 0.12 16.52
CA GLU A 79 -8.73 0.46 15.64
C GLU A 79 -9.04 1.69 14.78
N LYS A 80 -10.28 1.84 14.31
CA LYS A 80 -10.73 3.04 13.58
C LYS A 80 -10.70 4.27 14.48
N ILE A 81 -11.30 4.18 15.67
CA ILE A 81 -11.31 5.27 16.65
C ILE A 81 -9.89 5.70 17.01
N LEU A 82 -8.97 4.74 17.19
CA LEU A 82 -7.58 5.01 17.47
C LEU A 82 -6.90 5.78 16.34
N LEU A 83 -7.13 5.38 15.08
CA LEU A 83 -6.56 6.08 13.92
C LEU A 83 -7.13 7.48 13.74
N ASP A 84 -8.44 7.65 13.97
CA ASP A 84 -9.10 8.97 13.92
C ASP A 84 -8.50 9.90 14.98
N ALA A 85 -8.43 9.44 16.24
CA ALA A 85 -7.83 10.22 17.33
C ALA A 85 -6.34 10.49 17.12
N PHE A 86 -5.61 9.56 16.48
CA PHE A 86 -4.20 9.75 16.17
C PHE A 86 -3.99 10.79 15.06
N ALA A 87 -4.87 10.82 14.06
CA ALA A 87 -4.83 11.79 12.97
C ALA A 87 -5.07 13.24 13.43
N ASP A 88 -5.82 13.42 14.53
CA ASP A 88 -6.05 14.73 15.14
C ASP A 88 -4.83 15.29 15.90
N LEU A 89 -3.78 14.50 16.11
CA LEU A 89 -2.57 14.94 16.80
C LEU A 89 -1.63 15.73 15.86
N PRO A 90 -0.83 16.67 16.39
CA PRO A 90 0.24 17.31 15.63
C PRO A 90 1.28 16.31 15.10
N ASP A 91 1.83 16.56 13.90
CA ASP A 91 2.76 15.66 13.21
C ASP A 91 3.98 15.22 14.05
N ASP A 92 4.52 16.13 14.87
CA ASP A 92 5.63 15.85 15.77
C ASP A 92 5.22 14.90 16.90
N VAL A 93 4.02 15.08 17.45
CA VAL A 93 3.43 14.20 18.47
C VAL A 93 3.12 12.83 17.89
N GLN A 94 2.55 12.76 16.68
CA GLN A 94 2.32 11.51 15.96
C GLN A 94 3.63 10.72 15.79
N ARG A 95 4.68 11.37 15.29
CA ARG A 95 6.01 10.75 15.12
C ARG A 95 6.58 10.25 16.44
N GLN A 96 6.48 11.05 17.50
CA GLN A 96 6.95 10.64 18.82
C GLN A 96 6.22 9.37 19.30
N LYS A 97 4.89 9.34 19.21
CA LYS A 97 4.08 8.21 19.69
C LYS A 97 4.32 6.95 18.87
N LEU A 98 4.50 7.06 17.56
CA LEU A 98 4.89 5.92 16.72
C LEU A 98 6.23 5.34 17.16
N MET A 99 7.23 6.18 17.41
CA MET A 99 8.54 5.73 17.87
C MET A 99 8.49 5.04 19.24
N GLU A 100 7.68 5.57 20.16
CA GLU A 100 7.44 4.94 21.47
C GLU A 100 6.82 3.54 21.31
N ILE A 101 5.78 3.39 20.49
CA ILE A 101 5.13 2.10 20.21
C ILE A 101 6.12 1.10 19.59
N ILE A 102 6.90 1.55 18.60
CA ILE A 102 7.94 0.73 17.95
C ILE A 102 8.97 0.24 18.97
N GLU A 103 9.42 1.11 19.87
CA GLU A 103 10.41 0.75 20.87
C GLU A 103 9.86 -0.25 21.90
N ILE A 104 8.62 -0.07 22.34
CA ILE A 104 7.91 -1.03 23.20
C ILE A 104 7.81 -2.39 22.51
N ALA A 105 7.36 -2.43 21.26
CA ALA A 105 7.23 -3.66 20.49
C ALA A 105 8.60 -4.35 20.31
N LYS A 106 9.66 -3.61 19.98
CA LYS A 106 11.02 -4.14 19.89
C LYS A 106 11.50 -4.74 21.21
N ARG A 107 11.23 -4.08 22.34
CA ARG A 107 11.59 -4.60 23.67
C ARG A 107 10.84 -5.89 23.99
N TYR A 108 9.54 -5.91 23.73
CA TYR A 108 8.72 -7.11 23.93
C TYR A 108 9.19 -8.27 23.07
N ASN A 109 9.41 -8.04 21.77
CA ASN A 109 9.87 -9.07 20.84
C ASN A 109 11.26 -9.60 21.21
N ARG A 110 12.19 -8.72 21.62
CA ARG A 110 13.52 -9.14 22.14
C ARG A 110 13.39 -10.04 23.37
N ARG A 111 12.52 -9.70 24.32
CA ARG A 111 12.27 -10.53 25.51
C ARG A 111 11.61 -11.86 25.17
N LYS A 112 10.63 -11.85 24.26
CA LYS A 112 9.96 -13.06 23.77
C LYS A 112 10.94 -14.02 23.10
N LEU A 113 11.82 -13.49 22.25
CA LEU A 113 12.86 -14.28 21.58
C LEU A 113 13.90 -14.83 22.57
N ALA A 114 14.31 -14.04 23.56
CA ALA A 114 15.22 -14.50 24.60
C ALA A 114 14.61 -15.61 25.49
N ALA A 115 13.32 -15.49 25.83
CA ALA A 115 12.59 -16.52 26.57
C ALA A 115 12.38 -17.80 25.75
N ALA A 116 12.24 -17.69 24.42
CA ALA A 116 12.12 -18.84 23.53
C ALA A 116 13.46 -19.58 23.30
N GLN A 117 14.60 -18.91 23.50
CA GLN A 117 15.94 -19.48 23.32
C GLN A 117 16.52 -20.13 24.60
N ASN A 118 15.95 -19.85 25.77
CA ASN A 118 16.27 -20.53 27.02
C ASN A 118 14.96 -20.96 27.73
N PRO A 119 14.33 -22.07 27.31
CA PRO A 119 13.35 -22.71 28.18
C PRO A 119 14.11 -23.24 29.39
N ALA A 120 13.63 -22.93 30.60
CA ALA A 120 14.28 -23.24 31.87
C ALA A 120 14.90 -24.65 31.91
N GLN A 121 16.17 -24.73 32.34
CA GLN A 121 16.76 -25.94 32.93
C GLN A 121 16.14 -26.22 34.29
#